data_AF-A0A7L0NHH6-F1
#
_entry.id   AF-A0A7L0NHH6-F1
#
_cell.length_a   1.000
_cell.length_b   1.000
_cell.length_c   1.000
_cell.angle_alpha   90.00
_cell.angle_beta   90.00
_cell.angle_gamma   90.00
#
_symmetry.space_group_name_H-M   'P 1'
#
loop_
_entity.id
_entity.type
_entity.pdbx_description
1 polymer ?
#
loop_
_entity_poly.entity_id
_entity_poly.type
_entity_poly.pdbx_seq_one_letter_code
_entity_poly.pdbx_strand_id
1 'polypeptide(L)'
;AAARGDLQGLKDLLDGAEDPNAFNSYGRTPVQVARLEWPRVAELLLQRGADTNLPDPRTGCLPAHDAARAGFLETLVALHRAGARLDLPDGSG
;
A
#
# COMPACT_ATOMS: atom_id res chain seq x y z
N ALA A 1 -8.32 -0.22 9.83
CA ALA A 1 -8.31 1.22 9.49
C ALA A 1 -7.99 1.48 8.01
N ALA A 2 -6.89 0.97 7.44
CA ALA A 2 -6.48 1.23 6.04
C ALA A 2 -7.53 0.92 4.95
N ALA A 3 -8.18 -0.26 4.99
CA ALA A 3 -9.20 -0.64 4.01
C ALA A 3 -10.53 0.15 4.10
N ARG A 4 -10.75 0.81 5.25
CA ARG A 4 -11.89 1.72 5.47
C ARG A 4 -11.51 3.18 5.25
N GLY A 5 -10.21 3.42 4.99
CA GLY A 5 -9.57 4.72 4.91
C GLY A 5 -9.77 5.62 6.13
N ASP A 6 -9.99 5.00 7.28
CA ASP A 6 -10.03 5.66 8.57
C ASP A 6 -8.63 6.15 8.94
N LEU A 7 -8.33 7.40 8.59
CA LEU A 7 -7.01 7.99 8.79
C LEU A 7 -6.64 8.10 10.26
N GLN A 8 -7.59 8.47 11.13
CA GLN A 8 -7.31 8.67 12.55
C GLN A 8 -7.07 7.33 13.24
N GLY A 9 -7.96 6.36 13.03
CA GLY A 9 -7.75 5.02 13.55
C GLY A 9 -6.50 4.35 12.98
N LEU A 10 -6.06 4.71 11.76
CA LEU A 10 -4.81 4.21 11.19
C LEU A 10 -3.59 4.84 11.85
N LYS A 11 -3.63 6.14 12.18
CA LYS A 11 -2.57 6.80 12.94
C LYS A 11 -2.42 6.19 14.32
N ASP A 12 -3.52 6.06 15.05
CA ASP A 12 -3.51 5.55 16.42
C ASP A 12 -2.96 4.11 16.49
N LEU A 13 -3.30 3.29 15.50
CA LEU A 13 -2.80 1.92 15.29
C LEU A 13 -1.28 1.95 15.03
N LEU A 14 -0.84 2.69 14.01
CA LEU A 14 0.59 2.79 13.68
C LEU A 14 1.45 3.50 14.75
N ASP A 15 0.86 4.31 15.63
CA ASP A 15 1.53 4.91 16.79
C ASP A 15 1.75 3.88 17.92
N GLY A 16 1.00 2.78 17.91
CA GLY A 16 1.11 1.64 18.83
C GLY A 16 2.26 0.66 18.55
N ALA A 17 3.25 1.06 17.74
CA ALA A 17 4.38 0.21 17.28
C ALA A 17 3.97 -1.01 16.44
N GLU A 18 2.80 -0.97 15.81
CA GLU A 18 2.41 -2.00 14.84
C GLU A 18 3.28 -1.95 13.59
N ASP A 19 3.66 -3.13 13.11
CA ASP A 19 4.47 -3.28 11.90
C ASP A 19 3.65 -2.87 10.67
N PRO A 20 4.05 -1.82 9.93
CA PRO A 20 3.36 -1.37 8.72
C PRO A 20 3.48 -2.37 7.56
N ASN A 21 4.23 -3.45 7.71
CA ASN A 21 4.38 -4.55 6.76
C ASN A 21 3.70 -5.85 7.23
N ALA A 22 2.99 -5.82 8.36
CA ALA A 22 2.30 -7.00 8.88
C ALA A 22 1.30 -7.57 7.87
N PHE A 23 1.36 -8.88 7.66
CA PHE A 23 0.42 -9.55 6.77
C PHE A 23 -0.92 -9.78 7.46
N ASN A 24 -2.01 -9.52 6.74
CA ASN A 24 -3.34 -9.96 7.16
C ASN A 24 -3.56 -11.46 6.87
N SER A 25 -4.76 -11.97 7.16
CA SER A 25 -5.15 -13.37 6.91
C SER A 25 -5.09 -13.81 5.43
N TYR A 26 -4.98 -12.87 4.50
CA TYR A 26 -4.83 -13.12 3.07
C TYR A 26 -3.37 -12.99 2.59
N GLY A 27 -2.42 -12.83 3.51
CA GLY A 27 -1.02 -12.62 3.18
C GLY A 27 -0.73 -11.24 2.57
N ARG A 28 -1.63 -10.27 2.73
CA ARG A 28 -1.48 -8.92 2.17
C ARG A 28 -0.99 -7.93 3.19
N THR A 29 -0.16 -6.98 2.76
CA THR A 29 0.32 -5.87 3.59
C THR A 29 -0.74 -4.78 3.72
N PRO A 30 -0.62 -3.89 4.73
CA PRO A 30 -1.54 -2.78 4.92
C PRO A 30 -1.63 -1.84 3.71
N VAL A 31 -0.53 -1.63 2.98
CA VAL A 31 -0.51 -0.77 1.78
C VAL A 31 -1.26 -1.40 0.60
N GLN A 32 -1.23 -2.73 0.46
CA GLN A 32 -1.99 -3.46 -0.57
C GLN A 32 -3.50 -3.47 -0.30
N VAL A 33 -3.92 -3.41 0.96
CA VAL A 33 -5.35 -3.33 1.32
C VAL A 33 -5.84 -1.92 1.59
N ALA A 34 -4.97 -0.92 1.48
CA ALA A 34 -5.35 0.47 1.62
C ALA A 34 -6.32 0.88 0.50
N ARG A 35 -7.23 1.80 0.80
CA ARG A 35 -8.02 2.46 -0.24
C ARG A 35 -7.10 3.34 -1.06
N LEU A 36 -6.61 2.82 -2.19
CA LEU A 36 -5.72 3.53 -3.10
C LEU A 36 -6.38 4.76 -3.74
N GLU A 37 -7.71 4.91 -3.66
CA GLU A 37 -8.40 6.18 -3.99
C GLU A 37 -8.04 7.32 -3.04
N TRP A 38 -7.57 7.03 -1.81
CA TRP A 38 -7.26 8.03 -0.79
C TRP A 38 -5.75 8.06 -0.56
N PRO A 39 -5.00 8.91 -1.30
CA PRO A 39 -3.54 8.93 -1.25
C PRO A 39 -3.01 9.16 0.15
N ARG A 40 -3.75 9.88 1.01
CA ARG A 40 -3.36 10.16 2.40
C ARG A 40 -3.18 8.90 3.26
N VAL A 41 -3.97 7.86 3.00
CA VAL A 41 -3.88 6.57 3.71
C VAL A 41 -2.62 5.83 3.30
N ALA A 42 -2.33 5.80 1.99
CA ALA A 42 -1.09 5.25 1.47
C ALA A 42 0.11 6.03 2.00
N GLU A 43 0.12 7.37 1.88
CA GLU A 43 1.18 8.24 2.39
C GLU A 43 1.51 7.99 3.86
N LEU A 44 0.49 7.83 4.71
CA LEU A 44 0.72 7.55 6.12
C LEU A 44 1.42 6.20 6.34
N LEU A 45 1.00 5.15 5.65
CA LEU A 45 1.66 3.83 5.73
C LEU A 45 3.10 3.91 5.23
N LEU A 46 3.33 4.62 4.14
CA LEU A 46 4.66 4.82 3.55
C LEU A 46 5.57 5.60 4.49
N GLN A 47 5.06 6.64 5.15
CA GLN A 47 5.80 7.40 6.17
C GLN A 47 6.23 6.55 7.37
N ARG A 48 5.53 5.44 7.64
CA ARG A 48 5.89 4.49 8.71
C ARG A 48 6.82 3.39 8.24
N GLY A 49 7.18 3.34 6.97
CA GLY A 49 8.10 2.32 6.42
C GLY A 49 7.42 1.13 5.78
N ALA A 50 6.18 1.27 5.30
CA ALA A 50 5.54 0.25 4.49
C ALA A 50 6.32 0.00 3.19
N ASP A 51 6.65 -1.26 2.92
CA ASP A 51 7.31 -1.72 1.70
C ASP A 51 6.30 -1.79 0.56
N THR A 52 6.59 -1.03 -0.49
CA THR A 52 5.77 -0.89 -1.69
C THR A 52 6.09 -1.92 -2.76
N ASN A 53 7.16 -2.69 -2.57
CA ASN A 53 7.65 -3.66 -3.54
C ASN A 53 7.30 -5.11 -3.17
N LEU A 54 6.53 -5.30 -2.09
CA LEU A 54 5.97 -6.60 -1.75
C LEU A 54 4.82 -6.94 -2.72
N PRO A 55 4.90 -8.07 -3.45
CA PRO A 55 3.83 -8.49 -4.34
C PRO A 55 2.66 -9.07 -3.54
N ASP A 56 1.46 -8.91 -4.06
CA ASP A 56 0.27 -9.59 -3.57
C ASP A 56 0.45 -11.10 -3.79
N PRO A 57 0.34 -11.96 -2.76
CA PRO A 57 0.61 -13.39 -2.89
C PRO A 57 -0.39 -14.13 -3.78
N ARG A 58 -1.56 -13.56 -4.05
CA ARG A 58 -2.61 -14.15 -4.88
C ARG A 58 -2.51 -13.72 -6.34
N THR A 59 -2.12 -12.48 -6.61
CA THR A 59 -2.09 -11.93 -7.99
C THR A 59 -0.69 -11.63 -8.52
N GLY A 60 0.33 -11.62 -7.65
CA GLY A 60 1.67 -11.13 -7.97
C GLY A 60 1.75 -9.62 -8.21
N CYS A 61 0.64 -8.88 -8.07
CA CYS A 61 0.61 -7.43 -8.32
C CYS A 61 1.26 -6.66 -7.18
N LEU A 62 2.07 -5.66 -7.52
CA LEU A 62 2.55 -4.66 -6.56
C LEU A 62 1.48 -3.56 -6.35
N PRO A 63 1.49 -2.86 -5.20
CA PRO A 63 0.64 -1.68 -4.96
C PRO A 63 0.63 -0.66 -6.12
N ALA A 64 1.77 -0.47 -6.79
CA ALA A 64 1.88 0.41 -7.96
C ALA A 64 1.06 -0.08 -9.16
N HIS A 65 0.98 -1.40 -9.39
CA HIS A 65 0.15 -1.98 -10.45
C HIS A 65 -1.33 -1.71 -10.20
N ASP A 66 -1.79 -1.91 -8.98
CA ASP A 66 -3.19 -1.68 -8.62
C ASP A 66 -3.56 -0.18 -8.72
N ALA A 67 -2.68 0.72 -8.27
CA ALA A 67 -2.88 2.17 -8.40
C ALA A 67 -2.91 2.63 -9.87
N ALA A 68 -2.00 2.12 -10.70
CA ALA A 68 -1.95 2.43 -12.12
C ALA A 68 -3.17 1.90 -12.87
N ARG A 69 -3.56 0.63 -12.61
CA ARG A 69 -4.72 -0.03 -13.23
C ARG A 69 -6.03 0.69 -12.89
N ALA A 70 -6.16 1.20 -11.67
CA ALA A 70 -7.33 1.94 -11.23
C ALA A 70 -7.32 3.44 -11.59
N GLY A 71 -6.21 3.96 -12.12
CA GLY A 71 -6.08 5.37 -12.48
C GLY A 71 -5.84 6.33 -11.30
N PHE A 72 -5.41 5.83 -10.15
CA PHE A 72 -5.15 6.64 -8.95
C PHE A 72 -3.77 7.30 -9.01
N LEU A 73 -3.66 8.33 -9.86
CA LEU A 73 -2.40 9.00 -10.15
C LEU A 73 -1.69 9.54 -8.90
N GLU A 74 -2.42 10.20 -7.99
CA GLU A 74 -1.83 10.77 -6.78
C GLU A 74 -1.23 9.69 -5.87
N THR A 75 -1.92 8.56 -5.74
CA THR A 75 -1.42 7.41 -4.97
C THR A 75 -0.24 6.75 -5.66
N LEU A 76 -0.26 6.62 -6.98
CA LEU A 76 0.88 6.11 -7.75
C LEU A 76 2.12 7.01 -7.57
N VAL A 77 1.93 8.34 -7.59
CA VAL A 77 2.99 9.32 -7.31
C VAL A 77 3.52 9.17 -5.89
N ALA A 78 2.64 9.00 -4.90
CA ALA A 78 3.04 8.77 -3.51
C ALA A 78 3.86 7.48 -3.36
N LEU A 79 3.42 6.38 -3.96
CA LEU A 79 4.14 5.11 -4.00
C LEU A 79 5.52 5.27 -4.65
N HIS A 80 5.59 5.92 -5.81
CA HIS A 80 6.86 6.16 -6.51
C HIS A 80 7.83 7.00 -5.66
N ARG A 81 7.35 8.07 -5.02
CA ARG A 81 8.15 8.89 -4.10
C ARG A 81 8.65 8.11 -2.89
N ALA A 82 7.92 7.08 -2.46
CA ALA A 82 8.32 6.17 -1.39
C ALA A 82 9.20 5.01 -1.85
N GLY A 83 9.69 5.02 -3.10
CA GLY A 83 10.61 4.00 -3.62
C GLY A 83 9.92 2.81 -4.28
N ALA A 84 8.63 2.90 -4.62
CA ALA A 84 7.97 1.87 -5.40
C ALA A 84 8.62 1.77 -6.79
N ARG A 85 9.00 0.55 -7.14
CA ARG A 85 9.53 0.21 -8.44
C ARG A 85 8.40 0.02 -9.44
N LEU A 86 8.39 0.88 -10.45
CA LEU A 86 7.39 0.87 -11.52
C LEU A 86 7.79 -0.03 -12.69
N ASP A 87 8.98 -0.61 -12.63
CA ASP A 87 9.61 -1.44 -13.66
C ASP A 87 9.55 -2.94 -13.34
N LEU A 88 9.02 -3.31 -12.18
CA LEU A 88 8.89 -4.72 -11.79
C LEU A 88 7.68 -5.35 -12.50
N PRO A 89 7.82 -6.58 -13.03
CA PRO A 89 6.69 -7.29 -13.59
C PRO A 89 5.68 -7.65 -12.49
N ASP A 90 4.39 -7.68 -12.83
CA ASP A 90 3.38 -8.29 -11.97
C ASP A 90 3.32 -9.81 -12.20
N GLY A 91 2.35 -10.49 -11.58
CA GLY A 91 2.18 -11.93 -11.73
C GLY A 91 1.86 -12.42 -13.15
N SER A 92 1.63 -11.51 -14.11
CA SER A 92 1.35 -11.85 -15.50
C SER A 92 2.57 -11.81 -16.44
N GLY A 93 3.73 -11.32 -15.97
CA GLY A 93 4.98 -11.26 -16.73
C GLY A 93 5.17 -9.96 -17.50
#